data_AF-A0A1G7WH77-F1
#
_entry.id   AF-A0A1G7WH77-F1
#
_cell.length_a   1.000
_cell.length_b   1.000
_cell.length_c   1.000
_cell.angle_alpha   90.00
_cell.angle_beta   90.00
_cell.angle_gamma   90.00
#
_symmetry.space_group_name_H-M   'P 1'
#
loop_
_entity.id
_entity.type
_entity.pdbx_description
1 polymer ?
#
loop_
_entity_poly.entity_id
_entity_poly.type
_entity_poly.pdbx_seq_one_letter_code
_entity_poly.pdbx_strand_id
1 'polypeptide(L)'
;MDAEKDVVYGTEDLLMSLCNSVVRVLNVATQSKVNYSGMVQRITKTGLKPDIGCFVMFDGGFTGLVVLNFAADTAMEIYERYMLHMGMPKSELASFYTSDEVSNIMGELMNQIVGDFTGKVRRELQTNITQSQPKMLVLNKQVMLSVDTPLDRPEMRRVTFYTEKNNIFYLELAIDRTEFIKLHDFDSREVDADSLMDGEFANRERDAAPAPAAEPEDDDNADLLKSLGM
;
A
#
# COMPACT_ATOMS: atom_id res chain seq x y z
N MET A 1 -28.00 -2.07 29.43
CA MET A 1 -27.81 -0.87 28.59
C MET A 1 -26.30 -0.77 28.44
N ASP A 2 -25.77 -1.66 27.61
CA ASP A 2 -24.34 -1.76 27.36
C ASP A 2 -23.99 -0.60 26.43
N ALA A 3 -23.12 0.28 26.90
CA ALA A 3 -22.56 1.32 26.06
C ALA A 3 -21.75 0.62 24.97
N GLU A 4 -22.33 0.54 23.77
CA GLU A 4 -21.60 0.31 22.54
C GLU A 4 -20.44 1.31 22.54
N LYS A 5 -19.23 0.82 22.78
CA LYS A 5 -18.04 1.67 22.66
C LYS A 5 -17.95 2.02 21.20
N ASP A 6 -18.25 3.27 20.85
CA ASP A 6 -17.89 3.86 19.57
C ASP A 6 -16.46 3.40 19.24
N VAL A 7 -16.29 2.65 18.15
CA VAL A 7 -14.97 2.25 17.69
C VAL A 7 -14.29 3.52 17.23
N VAL A 8 -13.44 4.09 18.09
CA VAL A 8 -12.61 5.24 17.78
C VAL A 8 -11.36 4.71 17.09
N TYR A 9 -11.22 5.01 15.81
CA TYR A 9 -9.98 4.79 15.08
C TYR A 9 -9.12 6.04 15.23
N GLY A 10 -7.92 5.89 15.78
CA GLY A 10 -7.04 7.01 16.11
C GLY A 10 -5.77 7.07 15.26
N THR A 11 -4.88 7.99 15.65
CA THR A 11 -3.53 8.10 15.09
C THR A 11 -2.71 6.83 15.30
N GLU A 12 -2.87 6.12 16.43
CA GLU A 12 -2.19 4.85 16.67
C GLU A 12 -2.64 3.73 15.71
N ASP A 13 -3.92 3.66 15.36
CA ASP A 13 -4.44 2.65 14.42
C ASP A 13 -3.95 2.91 13.00
N LEU A 14 -3.93 4.17 12.55
CA LEU A 14 -3.30 4.57 11.29
C LEU A 14 -1.82 4.17 11.24
N LEU A 15 -1.08 4.44 12.32
CA LEU A 15 0.33 4.07 12.43
C LEU A 15 0.50 2.56 12.34
N MET A 16 -0.34 1.79 13.03
CA MET A 16 -0.26 0.33 13.00
C MET A 16 -0.59 -0.23 11.61
N SER A 17 -1.61 0.32 10.94
CA SER A 17 -1.97 -0.03 9.56
C SER A 17 -0.80 0.23 8.60
N LEU A 18 -0.15 1.39 8.72
CA LEU A 18 1.04 1.74 7.96
C LEU A 18 2.22 0.79 8.26
N CYS A 19 2.49 0.49 9.53
CA CYS A 19 3.54 -0.47 9.91
C CYS A 19 3.27 -1.87 9.32
N ASN A 20 2.02 -2.31 9.33
CA ASN A 20 1.62 -3.58 8.73
C ASN A 20 1.79 -3.57 7.21
N SER A 21 1.55 -2.44 6.54
CA SER A 21 1.83 -2.27 5.10
C SER A 21 3.33 -2.37 4.80
N VAL A 22 4.18 -1.72 5.59
CA VAL A 22 5.64 -1.83 5.46
C VAL A 22 6.10 -3.28 5.60
N VAL A 23 5.67 -3.98 6.65
CA VAL A 23 6.03 -5.39 6.89
C VAL A 23 5.58 -6.28 5.73
N ARG A 24 4.32 -6.12 5.29
CA ARG A 24 3.75 -6.94 4.22
C ARG A 24 4.53 -6.80 2.93
N VAL A 25 4.70 -5.57 2.45
CA VAL A 25 5.35 -5.30 1.16
C VAL A 25 6.81 -5.73 1.20
N LEU A 26 7.56 -5.36 2.24
CA LEU A 26 8.96 -5.76 2.33
C LEU A 26 9.13 -7.28 2.43
N ASN A 27 8.30 -7.98 3.20
CA ASN A 27 8.40 -9.45 3.32
C ASN A 27 8.06 -10.16 2.02
N VAL A 28 7.03 -9.72 1.30
CA VAL A 28 6.65 -10.30 0.00
C VAL A 28 7.74 -10.04 -1.04
N ALA A 29 8.23 -8.80 -1.12
CA ALA A 29 9.17 -8.39 -2.16
C ALA A 29 10.57 -8.98 -1.95
N THR A 30 11.00 -9.19 -0.71
CA THR A 30 12.36 -9.64 -0.36
C THR A 30 12.44 -11.08 0.14
N GLN A 31 11.31 -11.79 0.25
CA GLN A 31 11.18 -13.10 0.93
C GLN A 31 11.92 -13.14 2.29
N SER A 32 11.82 -12.06 3.07
CA SER A 32 12.50 -11.93 4.35
C SER A 32 11.54 -11.78 5.52
N LYS A 33 12.10 -11.71 6.74
CA LYS A 33 11.35 -11.52 7.98
C LYS A 33 11.64 -10.15 8.57
N VAL A 34 11.00 -9.13 8.03
CA VAL A 34 10.92 -7.79 8.61
C VAL A 34 9.83 -7.76 9.67
N ASN A 35 10.14 -7.16 10.82
CA ASN A 35 9.18 -6.89 11.90
C ASN A 35 9.39 -5.47 12.46
N TYR A 36 8.49 -5.02 13.33
CA TYR A 36 8.61 -3.73 14.01
C TYR A 36 8.42 -3.85 15.52
N SER A 37 8.98 -2.88 16.24
CA SER A 37 8.82 -2.73 17.68
C SER A 37 7.37 -2.44 18.05
N GLY A 38 6.81 -3.21 18.99
CA GLY A 38 5.50 -2.92 19.58
C GLY A 38 5.48 -1.65 20.44
N MET A 39 6.64 -1.05 20.70
CA MET A 39 6.78 0.24 21.38
C MET A 39 7.00 1.36 20.35
N VAL A 40 6.19 2.42 20.47
CA VAL A 40 6.26 3.61 19.64
C VAL A 40 6.88 4.76 20.44
N GLN A 41 7.82 5.48 19.84
CA GLN A 41 8.42 6.68 20.44
C GLN A 41 7.66 7.93 20.00
N ARG A 42 7.26 8.77 20.96
CA ARG A 42 6.80 10.14 20.66
C ARG A 42 8.01 11.01 20.35
N ILE A 43 7.99 11.69 19.22
CA ILE A 43 9.05 12.60 18.77
C ILE A 43 8.48 14.02 18.62
N THR A 44 9.36 15.01 18.54
CA THR A 44 8.96 16.43 18.38
C THR A 44 9.24 16.98 17.00
N LYS A 45 10.04 16.27 16.20
CA LYS A 45 10.45 16.69 14.85
C LYS A 45 10.71 15.47 13.97
N THR A 46 10.26 15.54 12.73
CA THR A 46 10.57 14.57 11.67
C THR A 46 11.75 15.02 10.84
N GLY A 47 12.53 14.09 10.33
CA GLY A 47 13.63 14.43 9.44
C GLY A 47 14.25 13.23 8.77
N LEU A 48 14.89 13.50 7.64
CA LEU A 48 15.69 12.52 6.93
C LEU A 48 17.04 12.42 7.63
N LYS A 49 17.37 11.21 8.08
CA LYS A 49 18.68 10.89 8.63
C LYS A 49 19.69 10.68 7.48
N PRO A 50 21.01 10.69 7.78
CA PRO A 50 22.02 10.32 6.80
C PRO A 50 21.79 8.92 6.22
N ASP A 51 22.49 8.63 5.12
CA ASP A 51 22.39 7.46 4.26
C ASP A 51 21.21 7.56 3.29
N ILE A 52 20.10 6.85 3.54
CA ILE A 52 18.95 6.81 2.63
C ILE A 52 17.68 7.19 3.38
N GLY A 53 17.08 8.29 2.95
CA GLY A 53 15.80 8.76 3.44
C GLY A 53 14.74 8.74 2.33
N CYS A 54 13.53 8.37 2.67
CA CYS A 54 12.36 8.54 1.83
C CYS A 54 11.32 9.36 2.55
N PHE A 55 10.61 10.23 1.85
CA PHE A 55 9.40 10.85 2.39
C PHE A 55 8.27 10.89 1.37
N VAL A 56 7.05 10.82 1.90
CA VAL A 56 5.80 10.93 1.15
C VAL A 56 4.78 11.70 1.97
N MET A 57 4.01 12.55 1.30
CA MET A 57 2.91 13.29 1.92
C MET A 57 1.58 12.70 1.52
N PHE A 58 0.62 12.77 2.44
CA PHE A 58 -0.77 12.39 2.25
C PHE A 58 -1.64 13.63 2.40
N ASP A 59 -2.70 13.71 1.59
CA ASP A 59 -3.69 14.78 1.64
C ASP A 59 -5.11 14.24 1.37
N GLY A 60 -6.15 14.97 1.77
CA GLY A 60 -7.54 14.56 1.62
C GLY A 60 -8.26 14.47 2.97
N GLY A 61 -8.77 13.28 3.31
CA GLY A 61 -9.50 13.05 4.58
C GLY A 61 -8.69 13.35 5.85
N PHE A 62 -7.36 13.31 5.73
CA PHE A 62 -6.40 13.85 6.69
C PHE A 62 -5.10 14.16 5.95
N THR A 63 -4.29 15.05 6.52
CA THR A 63 -2.98 15.39 5.99
C THR A 63 -1.89 14.81 6.88
N GLY A 64 -0.84 14.25 6.26
CA GLY A 64 0.28 13.71 7.00
C GLY A 64 1.54 13.55 6.17
N LEU A 65 2.65 13.32 6.85
CA LEU A 65 3.97 13.04 6.29
C LEU A 65 4.47 11.72 6.86
N VAL A 66 4.88 10.82 5.99
CA VAL A 66 5.61 9.61 6.35
C VAL A 66 7.04 9.73 5.88
N VAL A 67 7.97 9.39 6.76
CA VAL A 67 9.40 9.38 6.51
C VAL A 67 9.93 7.99 6.86
N LEU A 68 10.69 7.39 5.95
CA LEU A 68 11.47 6.19 6.21
C LEU A 68 12.94 6.52 6.15
N ASN A 69 13.70 6.08 7.15
CA ASN A 69 15.13 6.31 7.25
C ASN A 69 15.85 4.98 7.37
N PHE A 70 16.61 4.64 6.34
CA PHE A 70 17.40 3.43 6.24
C PHE A 70 18.87 3.75 6.42
N ALA A 71 19.54 3.02 7.30
CA ALA A 71 21.00 2.99 7.32
C ALA A 71 21.51 2.31 6.04
N ALA A 72 22.73 2.65 5.63
CA ALA A 72 23.33 2.16 4.39
C ALA A 72 23.32 0.62 4.29
N ASP A 73 23.67 -0.07 5.37
CA ASP A 73 23.65 -1.53 5.49
C ASP A 73 22.25 -2.14 5.30
N THR A 74 21.24 -1.48 5.86
CA THR A 74 19.84 -1.91 5.83
C THR A 74 19.26 -1.73 4.43
N ALA A 75 19.56 -0.61 3.77
CA ALA A 75 19.13 -0.37 2.40
C ALA A 75 19.77 -1.38 1.44
N MET A 76 21.07 -1.65 1.58
CA MET A 76 21.74 -2.68 0.79
C MET A 76 21.16 -4.07 1.04
N GLU A 77 20.86 -4.42 2.29
CA GLU A 77 20.23 -5.71 2.60
C GLU A 77 18.87 -5.88 1.91
N ILE A 78 18.02 -4.85 1.96
CA ILE A 78 16.69 -4.87 1.32
C ILE A 78 16.85 -4.97 -0.20
N TYR A 79 17.71 -4.14 -0.80
CA TYR A 79 17.98 -4.14 -2.23
C TYR A 79 18.54 -5.49 -2.72
N GLU A 80 19.58 -6.02 -2.07
CA GLU A 80 20.19 -7.29 -2.44
C GLU A 80 19.16 -8.42 -2.40
N ARG A 81 18.36 -8.50 -1.33
CA ARG A 81 17.33 -9.54 -1.24
C ARG A 81 16.26 -9.40 -2.31
N TYR A 82 15.81 -8.19 -2.60
CA TYR A 82 14.84 -7.93 -3.66
C TYR A 82 15.38 -8.39 -5.03
N MET A 83 16.62 -8.03 -5.36
CA MET A 83 17.22 -8.40 -6.65
C MET A 83 17.53 -9.89 -6.76
N LEU A 84 17.99 -10.51 -5.68
CA LEU A 84 18.19 -11.96 -5.64
C LEU A 84 16.87 -12.71 -5.81
N HIS A 85 15.79 -12.21 -5.21
CA HIS A 85 14.45 -12.77 -5.37
C HIS A 85 13.95 -12.65 -6.82
N MET A 86 14.33 -11.58 -7.52
CA MET A 86 14.08 -11.38 -8.96
C MET A 86 15.00 -12.23 -9.87
N GLY A 87 15.93 -13.01 -9.31
CA GLY A 87 16.82 -13.90 -10.06
C GLY A 87 18.13 -13.28 -10.55
N MET A 88 18.44 -12.05 -10.14
CA MET A 88 19.69 -11.38 -10.52
C MET A 88 20.89 -11.99 -9.75
N PRO A 89 22.03 -12.24 -10.41
CA PRO A 89 23.21 -12.79 -9.73
C PRO A 89 23.90 -11.74 -8.85
N LYS A 90 24.51 -12.19 -7.74
CA LYS A 90 25.22 -11.32 -6.79
C LYS A 90 26.33 -10.46 -7.41
N SER A 91 26.92 -10.93 -8.51
CA SER A 91 27.99 -10.22 -9.23
C SER A 91 27.51 -8.97 -9.98
N GLU A 92 26.21 -8.87 -10.26
CA GLU A 92 25.62 -7.75 -11.00
C GLU A 92 24.97 -6.71 -10.08
N LEU A 93 24.92 -7.00 -8.78
CA LEU A 93 24.34 -6.09 -7.79
C LEU A 93 25.19 -4.83 -7.62
N ALA A 94 24.52 -3.71 -7.40
CA ALA A 94 25.17 -2.48 -7.00
C ALA A 94 26.03 -2.71 -5.75
N SER A 95 27.25 -2.17 -5.74
CA SER A 95 28.18 -2.30 -4.60
C SER A 95 28.00 -1.22 -3.54
N PHE A 96 27.29 -0.14 -3.86
CA PHE A 96 27.15 1.04 -3.00
C PHE A 96 25.70 1.45 -2.87
N TYR A 97 25.30 1.83 -1.65
CA TYR A 97 23.95 2.32 -1.36
C TYR A 97 23.62 3.62 -2.09
N THR A 98 24.64 4.38 -2.48
CA THR A 98 24.51 5.64 -3.21
C THR A 98 24.20 5.46 -4.69
N SER A 99 24.17 4.23 -5.20
CA SER A 99 23.83 3.95 -6.60
C SER A 99 22.37 4.29 -6.89
N ASP A 100 22.11 4.86 -8.07
CA ASP A 100 20.76 5.22 -8.52
C ASP A 100 19.81 4.03 -8.52
N GLU A 101 20.32 2.84 -8.86
CA GLU A 101 19.56 1.59 -8.85
C GLU A 101 18.97 1.28 -7.46
N VAL A 102 19.78 1.39 -6.40
CA VAL A 102 19.33 1.15 -5.02
C VAL A 102 18.22 2.13 -4.67
N SER A 103 18.39 3.41 -4.99
CA SER A 103 17.38 4.44 -4.74
C SER A 103 16.09 4.18 -5.52
N ASN A 104 16.17 3.74 -6.78
CA ASN A 104 15.00 3.43 -7.60
C ASN A 104 14.20 2.26 -7.03
N ILE A 105 14.88 1.19 -6.63
CA ILE A 105 14.21 0.00 -6.06
C ILE A 105 13.60 0.30 -4.70
N MET A 106 14.33 1.01 -3.84
CA MET A 106 13.79 1.45 -2.56
C MET A 106 12.58 2.40 -2.74
N GLY A 107 12.62 3.26 -3.76
CA GLY A 107 11.50 4.12 -4.14
C GLY A 107 10.28 3.35 -4.64
N GLU A 108 10.50 2.30 -5.43
CA GLU A 108 9.44 1.41 -5.91
C GLU A 108 8.78 0.62 -4.77
N LEU A 109 9.59 0.06 -3.85
CA LEU A 109 9.07 -0.57 -2.64
C LEU A 109 8.26 0.42 -1.81
N MET A 110 8.71 1.68 -1.72
CA MET A 110 7.94 2.70 -1.01
C MET A 110 6.62 3.05 -1.71
N ASN A 111 6.60 3.15 -3.04
CA ASN A 111 5.36 3.32 -3.81
C ASN A 111 4.35 2.22 -3.47
N GLN A 112 4.81 0.97 -3.39
CA GLN A 112 3.97 -0.18 -3.05
C GLN A 112 3.47 -0.13 -1.61
N ILE A 113 4.33 0.24 -0.64
CA ILE A 113 3.95 0.42 0.78
C ILE A 113 2.84 1.46 0.91
N VAL A 114 3.03 2.62 0.26
CA VAL A 114 2.07 3.73 0.28
C VAL A 114 0.77 3.32 -0.41
N GLY A 115 0.85 2.61 -1.54
CA GLY A 115 -0.31 2.05 -2.24
C GLY A 115 -1.12 1.07 -1.38
N ASP A 116 -0.47 0.11 -0.72
CA ASP A 116 -1.15 -0.85 0.17
C ASP A 116 -1.79 -0.13 1.37
N PHE A 117 -1.09 0.82 1.99
CA PHE A 117 -1.61 1.62 3.10
C PHE A 117 -2.83 2.46 2.68
N THR A 118 -2.70 3.27 1.64
CA THR A 118 -3.81 4.11 1.14
C THR A 118 -5.02 3.27 0.74
N GLY A 119 -4.81 2.10 0.12
CA GLY A 119 -5.86 1.15 -0.20
C GLY A 119 -6.59 0.61 1.04
N LYS A 120 -5.86 0.29 2.11
CA LYS A 120 -6.47 -0.10 3.41
C LYS A 120 -7.26 1.04 4.02
N VAL A 121 -6.67 2.22 4.14
CA VAL A 121 -7.34 3.38 4.75
C VAL A 121 -8.61 3.75 4.00
N ARG A 122 -8.58 3.70 2.66
CA ARG A 122 -9.78 3.93 1.84
C ARG A 122 -10.91 2.95 2.12
N ARG A 123 -10.59 1.67 2.38
CA ARG A 123 -11.58 0.63 2.70
C ARG A 123 -12.06 0.72 4.14
N GLU A 124 -11.14 0.92 5.09
CA GLU A 124 -11.40 0.91 6.53
C GLU A 124 -12.11 2.19 6.99
N LEU A 125 -11.73 3.35 6.45
CA LEU A 125 -12.27 4.65 6.87
C LEU A 125 -13.27 5.25 5.89
N GLN A 126 -13.55 4.57 4.76
CA GLN A 126 -14.41 5.07 3.68
C GLN A 126 -14.07 6.50 3.21
N THR A 127 -12.79 6.87 3.31
CA THR A 127 -12.30 8.21 2.97
C THR A 127 -11.34 8.15 1.80
N ASN A 128 -11.27 9.23 1.01
CA ASN A 128 -10.33 9.33 -0.08
C ASN A 128 -9.09 10.11 0.37
N ILE A 129 -7.92 9.55 0.08
CA ILE A 129 -6.63 10.16 0.38
C ILE A 129 -5.80 10.09 -0.89
N THR A 130 -5.15 11.20 -1.21
CA THR A 130 -4.15 11.27 -2.27
C THR A 130 -2.77 11.30 -1.65
N GLN A 131 -1.80 10.76 -2.38
CA GLN A 131 -0.40 10.74 -1.97
C GLN A 131 0.46 11.51 -2.97
N SER A 132 1.48 12.19 -2.47
CA SER A 132 2.57 12.65 -3.32
C SER A 132 3.39 11.46 -3.81
N GLN A 133 4.22 11.67 -4.84
CA GLN A 133 5.24 10.68 -5.16
C GLN A 133 6.27 10.59 -4.02
N PRO A 134 6.64 9.39 -3.56
CA PRO A 134 7.76 9.19 -2.66
C PRO A 134 9.05 9.73 -3.26
N LYS A 135 9.79 10.50 -2.47
CA LYS A 135 11.08 11.04 -2.87
C LYS A 135 12.19 10.36 -2.09
N MET A 136 12.99 9.57 -2.81
CA MET A 136 14.21 8.95 -2.29
C MET A 136 15.36 9.94 -2.35
N LEU A 137 16.08 10.07 -1.23
CA LEU A 137 17.22 10.96 -1.10
C LEU A 137 18.38 10.24 -0.44
N VAL A 138 19.54 10.31 -1.10
CA VAL A 138 20.82 9.93 -0.51
C VAL A 138 21.41 11.16 0.19
N LEU A 139 21.70 11.04 1.49
CA LEU A 139 22.06 12.17 2.33
C LEU A 139 23.34 11.90 3.10
N ASN A 140 24.24 12.88 3.14
CA ASN A 140 25.43 12.85 4.00
C ASN A 140 25.20 13.52 5.37
N LYS A 141 24.09 14.25 5.52
CA LYS A 141 23.72 15.00 6.72
C LYS A 141 22.23 14.91 6.97
N GLN A 142 21.85 15.03 8.23
CA GLN A 142 20.44 15.07 8.61
C GLN A 142 19.75 16.32 8.03
N VAL A 143 18.57 16.14 7.43
CA VAL A 143 17.72 17.21 6.92
C VAL A 143 16.40 17.19 7.69
N MET A 144 16.04 18.32 8.29
CA MET A 144 14.76 18.47 8.98
C MET A 144 13.65 18.70 7.95
N LEU A 145 12.57 17.92 8.06
CA LEU A 145 11.38 18.10 7.24
C LEU A 145 10.30 18.80 8.06
N SER A 146 9.80 19.91 7.54
CA SER A 146 8.64 20.61 8.09
C SER A 146 7.56 20.61 7.03
N VAL A 147 6.36 20.20 7.42
CA VAL A 147 5.17 20.29 6.58
C VAL A 147 4.61 21.70 6.76
N ASP A 148 4.55 22.49 5.70
CA ASP A 148 3.96 23.85 5.71
C ASP A 148 2.43 23.80 5.53
N THR A 149 1.82 22.75 6.08
CA THR A 149 0.37 22.67 6.26
C THR A 149 0.11 23.03 7.72
N PRO A 150 -0.84 23.92 8.02
CA PRO A 150 -1.19 24.24 9.40
C PRO A 150 -1.82 23.01 10.06
N LEU A 151 -0.96 22.13 10.57
CA LEU A 151 -1.34 20.96 11.33
C LEU A 151 -1.93 21.42 12.67
N ASP A 152 -3.20 21.11 12.93
CA ASP A 152 -3.84 21.34 14.23
C ASP A 152 -3.46 20.21 15.19
N ARG A 153 -2.70 20.55 16.24
CA ARG A 153 -2.15 19.61 17.23
C ARG A 153 -1.39 18.44 16.58
N PRO A 154 -0.22 18.69 15.97
CA PRO A 154 0.53 17.66 15.26
C PRO A 154 0.97 16.55 16.22
N GLU A 155 0.72 15.32 15.81
CA GLU A 155 1.18 14.11 16.46
C GLU A 155 2.30 13.48 15.65
N MET A 156 3.47 13.35 16.27
CA MET A 156 4.62 12.71 15.63
C MET A 156 5.03 11.45 16.37
N ARG A 157 5.17 10.36 15.63
CA ARG A 157 5.52 9.04 16.14
C ARG A 157 6.67 8.46 15.35
N ARG A 158 7.58 7.76 16.04
CA ARG A 158 8.65 6.97 15.45
C ARG A 158 8.51 5.51 15.84
N VAL A 159 8.66 4.63 14.86
CA VAL A 159 8.69 3.18 15.03
C VAL A 159 10.00 2.64 14.49
N THR A 160 10.60 1.70 15.22
CA THR A 160 11.80 0.98 14.79
C THR A 160 11.41 -0.34 14.16
N PHE A 161 12.02 -0.64 13.02
CA PHE A 161 11.91 -1.89 12.30
C PHE A 161 13.21 -2.67 12.37
N TYR A 162 13.10 -3.99 12.28
CA TYR A 162 14.22 -4.91 12.26
C TYR A 162 14.13 -5.80 11.03
N THR A 163 15.25 -5.94 10.32
CA THR A 163 15.40 -6.88 9.22
C THR A 163 15.79 -8.27 9.72
N GLU A 164 15.84 -9.26 8.81
CA GLU A 164 16.28 -10.61 9.16
C GLU A 164 17.76 -10.67 9.61
N LYS A 165 18.65 -9.80 9.10
CA LYS A 165 20.03 -9.69 9.61
C LYS A 165 20.13 -8.83 10.87
N ASN A 166 18.99 -8.43 11.45
CA ASN A 166 18.90 -7.60 12.65
C ASN A 166 19.46 -6.17 12.44
N ASN A 167 19.47 -5.69 11.20
CA ASN A 167 19.68 -4.28 10.89
C ASN A 167 18.39 -3.50 11.16
N ILE A 168 18.51 -2.19 11.38
CA ILE A 168 17.39 -1.36 11.81
C ILE A 168 17.12 -0.20 10.84
N PHE A 169 15.84 0.11 10.69
CA PHE A 169 15.41 1.34 10.03
C PHE A 169 14.24 1.95 10.80
N TYR A 170 13.97 3.23 10.53
CA TYR A 170 12.96 3.98 11.27
C TYR A 170 11.86 4.44 10.33
N LEU A 171 10.61 4.31 10.80
CA LEU A 171 9.47 5.01 10.25
C LEU A 171 9.13 6.17 11.17
N GLU A 172 8.91 7.34 10.60
CA GLU A 172 8.38 8.51 11.29
C GLU A 172 7.07 8.92 10.61
N LEU A 173 6.01 9.06 11.40
CA LEU A 173 4.72 9.58 10.98
C LEU A 173 4.51 10.93 11.66
N ALA A 174 4.18 11.96 10.88
CA ALA A 174 3.65 13.23 11.38
C ALA A 174 2.27 13.44 10.77
N ILE A 175 1.25 13.61 11.61
CA ILE A 175 -0.14 13.74 11.18
C ILE A 175 -0.87 14.65 12.17
N ASP A 176 -1.97 15.26 11.73
CA ASP A 176 -2.91 15.87 12.66
C ASP A 176 -3.55 14.84 13.57
N ARG A 177 -3.79 15.26 14.82
CA ARG A 177 -4.56 14.45 15.74
C ARG A 177 -5.96 14.26 15.16
N THR A 178 -6.27 13.02 14.80
CA THR A 178 -7.51 12.63 14.14
C THR A 178 -8.14 11.46 14.86
N GLU A 179 -9.46 11.53 15.02
CA GLU A 179 -10.28 10.50 15.66
C GLU A 179 -11.46 10.23 14.71
N PHE A 180 -11.55 9.01 14.18
CA PHE A 180 -12.65 8.58 13.33
C PHE A 180 -13.64 7.80 14.19
N ILE A 181 -14.87 8.31 14.26
CA ILE A 181 -15.95 7.71 15.03
C ILE A 181 -16.81 6.93 14.04
N LYS A 182 -16.95 5.63 14.27
CA LYS A 182 -17.80 4.77 13.46
C LYS A 182 -19.28 5.10 13.71
N LEU A 183 -19.91 5.82 12.78
CA LEU A 183 -21.33 6.19 12.88
C LEU A 183 -22.29 5.05 12.51
N HIS A 184 -21.85 4.16 11.62
CA HIS A 184 -22.64 3.03 11.14
C HIS A 184 -21.76 1.80 10.94
N ASP A 185 -22.32 0.61 11.17
CA ASP A 185 -21.68 -0.64 10.78
C ASP A 185 -21.72 -0.80 9.26
N PHE A 186 -20.53 -0.75 8.65
CA PHE A 186 -20.33 -1.12 7.25
C PHE A 186 -19.42 -2.34 7.18
N ASP A 187 -19.77 -3.29 6.29
CA ASP A 187 -18.92 -4.45 5.99
C ASP A 187 -17.74 -3.97 5.16
N SER A 188 -16.54 -3.94 5.73
CA SER A 188 -15.29 -3.63 5.02
C SER A 188 -14.77 -4.81 4.19
N ARG A 189 -15.63 -5.77 3.85
CA ARG A 189 -15.23 -7.02 3.19
C ARG A 189 -14.61 -6.71 1.84
N GLU A 190 -13.48 -7.36 1.56
CA GLU A 190 -12.98 -7.52 0.20
C GLU A 190 -14.13 -8.00 -0.66
N VAL A 191 -14.52 -7.18 -1.62
CA VAL A 191 -15.35 -7.67 -2.71
C VAL A 191 -14.42 -8.55 -3.52
N ASP A 192 -14.43 -9.83 -3.22
CA ASP A 192 -13.65 -10.84 -3.93
C ASP A 192 -14.06 -10.76 -5.40
N ALA A 193 -13.11 -10.46 -6.29
CA ALA A 193 -13.39 -10.27 -7.70
C ALA A 193 -14.00 -11.53 -8.32
N ASP A 194 -13.67 -12.71 -7.78
CA ASP A 194 -14.27 -13.98 -8.15
C ASP A 194 -15.75 -14.05 -7.74
N SER A 195 -16.14 -13.49 -6.59
CA SER A 195 -17.55 -13.43 -6.17
C SER A 195 -18.40 -12.48 -7.03
N LEU A 196 -17.79 -11.42 -7.58
CA LEU A 196 -18.47 -10.53 -8.54
C LEU A 196 -18.64 -11.20 -9.91
N MET A 197 -17.61 -11.91 -10.39
CA MET A 197 -17.72 -12.67 -11.64
C MET A 197 -18.74 -13.80 -11.50
N ASP A 198 -18.74 -14.55 -10.40
CA ASP A 198 -19.75 -15.59 -10.13
C ASP A 198 -21.17 -15.01 -10.09
N GLY A 199 -21.33 -13.79 -9.56
CA GLY A 199 -22.60 -13.06 -9.59
C GLY A 199 -23.07 -12.71 -11.01
N GLU A 200 -22.17 -12.29 -11.91
CA GLU A 200 -22.49 -12.00 -13.30
C GLU A 200 -22.72 -13.27 -14.15
N PHE A 201 -21.99 -14.36 -13.88
CA PHE A 201 -22.23 -15.67 -14.50
C PHE A 201 -23.58 -16.25 -14.06
N ALA A 202 -23.89 -16.22 -12.76
CA ALA A 202 -25.16 -16.70 -12.24
C ALA A 202 -26.35 -15.85 -12.72
N ASN A 203 -26.16 -14.54 -12.96
CA ASN A 203 -27.21 -13.69 -13.53
C ASN A 203 -27.38 -13.95 -15.03
N ARG A 204 -26.29 -14.22 -15.78
CA ARG A 204 -26.38 -14.68 -17.18
C ARG A 204 -27.03 -16.06 -17.33
N GLU A 205 -26.84 -16.98 -16.39
CA GLU A 205 -27.54 -18.26 -16.37
C GLU A 205 -29.02 -18.13 -15.98
N ARG A 206 -29.40 -17.09 -15.23
CA ARG A 206 -30.81 -16.80 -14.91
C ARG A 206 -31.55 -16.09 -16.04
N ASP A 207 -30.87 -15.30 -16.86
CA ASP A 207 -31.41 -14.73 -18.10
C ASP A 207 -31.44 -15.74 -19.27
N ALA A 208 -30.80 -16.91 -19.11
CA ALA A 208 -30.98 -18.06 -19.99
C ALA A 208 -32.25 -18.85 -19.62
N ALA A 209 -33.42 -18.20 -19.72
CA ALA A 209 -34.68 -18.93 -19.75
C ALA A 209 -34.72 -19.83 -21.00
N PRO A 210 -35.16 -21.09 -20.90
CA PRO A 210 -35.32 -21.94 -22.08
C PRO A 210 -36.41 -21.35 -22.97
N ALA A 211 -36.05 -21.01 -24.21
CA ALA A 211 -37.02 -20.66 -25.24
C ALA A 211 -37.99 -21.84 -25.45
N PRO A 212 -39.31 -21.59 -25.65
CA PRO A 212 -40.25 -22.66 -25.96
C PRO A 212 -39.85 -23.32 -27.28
N ALA A 213 -39.93 -24.65 -27.32
CA ALA A 213 -39.62 -25.44 -28.51
C ALA A 213 -40.52 -25.02 -29.67
N ALA A 214 -39.90 -24.52 -30.74
CA ALA A 214 -40.53 -24.32 -32.03
C ALA A 214 -40.27 -25.54 -32.92
N GLU A 215 -41.30 -25.94 -33.66
CA GLU A 215 -41.38 -27.03 -34.62
C GLU A 215 -40.34 -26.91 -35.76
N PRO A 216 -40.05 -28.00 -36.50
CA PRO A 216 -39.01 -27.97 -37.52
C PRO A 216 -39.55 -27.30 -38.79
N GLU A 217 -39.19 -26.04 -39.02
CA GLU A 217 -39.45 -25.36 -40.29
C GLU A 217 -38.20 -24.67 -40.84
N ASP A 218 -37.77 -25.25 -41.95
CA ASP A 218 -37.23 -24.71 -43.19
C ASP A 218 -35.97 -23.82 -43.28
N ASP A 219 -35.30 -24.09 -44.39
CA ASP A 219 -33.96 -23.80 -44.85
C ASP A 219 -33.71 -22.31 -45.21
N ASP A 220 -33.99 -21.38 -44.29
CA ASP A 220 -33.82 -19.92 -44.53
C ASP A 220 -32.35 -19.47 -44.70
N ASN A 221 -31.37 -20.30 -44.30
CA ASN A 221 -29.95 -19.98 -44.47
C ASN A 221 -29.44 -20.31 -45.88
N ALA A 222 -30.02 -21.31 -46.57
CA ALA A 222 -29.57 -21.69 -47.90
C ALA A 222 -29.94 -20.65 -48.98
N ASP A 223 -31.09 -19.98 -48.84
CA ASP A 223 -31.51 -18.94 -49.80
C ASP A 223 -30.65 -17.65 -49.68
N LEU A 224 -30.17 -17.34 -48.48
CA LEU A 224 -29.24 -16.23 -48.23
C LEU A 224 -27.86 -16.50 -48.87
N LEU A 225 -27.34 -17.72 -48.73
CA LEU A 225 -26.08 -18.14 -49.35
C LEU A 225 -26.15 -18.11 -50.89
N LYS A 226 -27.30 -18.53 -51.46
CA LYS A 226 -27.55 -18.50 -52.90
C LYS A 226 -27.68 -17.07 -53.44
N SER A 227 -28.18 -16.13 -52.63
CA SER A 227 -28.26 -14.70 -52.98
C SER A 227 -26.91 -13.97 -52.92
N LEU A 228 -25.90 -14.51 -52.23
CA LEU A 228 -24.57 -13.90 -52.13
C LEU A 228 -23.56 -14.44 -53.16
N GLY A 229 -23.95 -15.39 -54.02
CA GLY A 229 -23.14 -15.81 -55.17
C GLY A 229 -21.81 -16.50 -54.80
N MET A 230 -21.80 -17.27 -53.71
CA MET A 230 -20.73 -18.22 -53.38
C MET A 230 -21.27 -19.65 -53.36
#